data_AF-A0A7W1L8F0-F1
#
_entry.id   AF-A0A7W1L8F0-F1
#
_cell.length_a   1.000
_cell.length_b   1.000
_cell.length_c   1.000
_cell.angle_alpha   90.00
_cell.angle_beta   90.00
_cell.angle_gamma   90.00
#
_symmetry.space_group_name_H-M   'P 1'
#
loop_
_entity.id
_entity.type
_entity.pdbx_description
1 polymer ?
#
loop_
_entity_poly.entity_id
_entity_poly.type
_entity_poly.pdbx_seq_one_letter_code
_entity_poly.pdbx_strand_id
1 'polypeptide(L)'
;MSLQPTPHRDVNDLLEKLLSGAQSVLENNFSGLYLYGSLASGDFDWQKSDVDFLVVTFDKISDEAIRSLKAMHENLWQSGGKLAAKLEGSYV
;
A
#
# COMPACT_ATOMS: atom_id res chain seq x y z
N MET A 1 -6.37 -15.84 -6.54
CA MET A 1 -7.53 -14.94 -6.44
C MET A 1 -6.98 -13.53 -6.51
N SER A 2 -7.48 -12.70 -7.42
CA SER A 2 -7.16 -11.26 -7.45
C SER A 2 -7.93 -10.55 -6.33
N LEU A 3 -7.27 -9.67 -5.59
CA LEU A 3 -7.88 -8.81 -4.58
C LEU A 3 -8.76 -7.77 -5.28
N GLN A 4 -10.00 -7.62 -4.81
CA GLN A 4 -10.89 -6.54 -5.25
C GLN A 4 -11.49 -5.77 -4.06
N PRO A 5 -10.66 -5.10 -3.25
CA PRO A 5 -11.12 -4.31 -2.10
C PRO A 5 -11.87 -3.04 -2.52
N THR A 6 -11.68 -2.56 -3.75
CA THR A 6 -12.31 -1.34 -4.27
C THR A 6 -12.99 -1.63 -5.63
N PRO A 7 -13.94 -0.78 -6.08
CA PRO A 7 -14.49 -0.87 -7.44
C PRO A 7 -13.51 -0.40 -8.53
N HIS A 8 -12.33 0.09 -8.14
CA HIS A 8 -11.34 0.69 -9.04
C HIS A 8 -10.23 -0.31 -9.37
N ARG A 9 -10.26 -0.85 -10.59
CA ARG A 9 -9.29 -1.86 -11.03
C ARG A 9 -7.84 -1.40 -10.88
N ASP A 10 -7.51 -0.20 -11.36
CA ASP A 10 -6.12 0.29 -11.32
C ASP A 10 -5.62 0.52 -9.88
N VAL A 11 -6.53 0.86 -8.96
CA VAL A 11 -6.21 0.96 -7.52
C VAL A 11 -5.94 -0.45 -6.97
N ASN A 12 -6.78 -1.43 -7.29
CA ASN A 12 -6.58 -2.81 -6.85
C ASN A 12 -5.25 -3.38 -7.37
N ASP A 13 -4.90 -3.14 -8.63
CA ASP A 13 -3.62 -3.59 -9.21
C ASP A 13 -2.41 -2.96 -8.50
N LEU A 14 -2.52 -1.70 -8.05
CA LEU A 14 -1.49 -1.04 -7.23
C LEU A 14 -1.43 -1.65 -5.81
N LEU A 15 -2.59 -1.87 -5.18
CA LEU A 15 -2.69 -2.45 -3.84
C LEU A 15 -2.17 -3.88 -3.79
N GLU A 16 -2.36 -4.68 -4.83
CA GLU A 16 -1.79 -6.03 -4.92
C GLU A 16 -0.26 -6.01 -4.92
N LYS A 17 0.35 -5.06 -5.64
CA LYS A 17 1.81 -4.88 -5.66
C LYS A 17 2.32 -4.41 -4.31
N LEU A 18 1.64 -3.44 -3.69
CA LEU A 18 1.98 -2.94 -2.35
C LEU A 18 1.87 -4.05 -1.31
N LEU A 19 0.77 -4.81 -1.31
CA LEU A 19 0.55 -5.92 -0.39
C LEU A 19 1.65 -6.98 -0.53
N SER A 20 1.91 -7.43 -1.75
CA SER A 20 2.92 -8.47 -2.01
C SER A 20 4.33 -7.99 -1.62
N GLY A 21 4.66 -6.73 -1.92
CA GLY A 21 5.93 -6.12 -1.53
C GLY A 21 6.07 -6.00 -0.02
N ALA A 22 5.05 -5.51 0.67
CA ALA A 22 5.05 -5.36 2.13
C ALA A 22 5.14 -6.72 2.83
N GLN A 23 4.40 -7.73 2.38
CA GLN A 23 4.48 -9.10 2.90
C GLN A 23 5.88 -9.71 2.71
N SER A 24 6.51 -9.48 1.56
CA SER A 24 7.87 -9.96 1.29
C SER A 24 8.91 -9.32 2.20
N VAL A 25 8.80 -8.00 2.46
CA VAL A 25 9.77 -7.27 3.29
C VAL A 25 9.57 -7.51 4.79
N LEU A 26 8.32 -7.60 5.24
CA LEU A 26 7.99 -7.71 6.66
C LEU A 26 7.87 -9.16 7.13
N GLU A 27 7.72 -10.11 6.21
CA GLU A 27 7.61 -11.55 6.49
C GLU A 27 6.59 -11.82 7.61
N ASN A 28 7.02 -12.52 8.67
CA ASN A 28 6.18 -12.87 9.82
C ASN A 28 5.75 -11.66 10.66
N ASN A 29 6.34 -10.47 10.44
CA ASN A 29 5.95 -9.26 11.13
C ASN A 29 4.77 -8.53 10.45
N PHE A 30 4.33 -8.97 9.25
CA PHE A 30 3.15 -8.41 8.59
C PHE A 30 1.85 -8.93 9.22
N SER A 31 1.02 -8.04 9.76
CA SER A 31 -0.30 -8.40 10.27
C SER A 31 -1.40 -8.19 9.22
N GLY A 32 -1.43 -7.01 8.60
CA GLY A 32 -2.46 -6.67 7.62
C GLY A 32 -2.23 -5.34 6.93
N LEU A 33 -2.88 -5.18 5.77
CA LEU A 33 -2.97 -3.93 5.02
C LEU A 33 -4.43 -3.49 5.00
N TYR A 34 -4.68 -2.27 5.46
CA TYR A 34 -6.00 -1.68 5.60
C TYR A 34 -6.09 -0.42 4.75
N LEU A 35 -7.27 -0.17 4.19
CA LEU A 35 -7.58 1.07 3.51
C LEU A 35 -8.36 1.98 4.45
N TYR A 36 -8.09 3.28 4.37
CA TYR A 36 -8.89 4.30 5.05
C TYR A 36 -9.19 5.45 4.06
N GLY A 37 -9.69 6.57 4.57
CA GLY A 37 -9.91 7.77 3.76
C GLY A 37 -11.02 7.59 2.72
N SER A 38 -10.81 8.20 1.55
CA SER A 38 -11.85 8.28 0.50
C SER A 38 -12.16 6.91 -0.13
N LEU A 39 -11.20 6.00 -0.18
CA LEU A 39 -11.42 4.63 -0.65
C LEU A 39 -12.35 3.84 0.28
N ALA A 40 -12.20 4.01 1.60
CA ALA A 40 -13.02 3.31 2.59
C ALA A 40 -14.42 3.92 2.76
N SER A 41 -14.56 5.22 2.55
CA SER A 41 -15.85 5.94 2.64
C SER A 41 -16.67 5.87 1.35
N GLY A 42 -16.04 5.56 0.21
CA GLY A 42 -16.70 5.51 -1.11
C GLY A 42 -16.63 6.82 -1.89
N ASP A 43 -15.95 7.84 -1.37
CA ASP A 43 -15.85 9.18 -1.96
C ASP A 43 -14.54 9.38 -2.76
N PHE A 44 -13.95 8.30 -3.28
CA PHE A 44 -12.69 8.37 -4.04
C PHE A 44 -12.85 9.14 -5.36
N ASP A 45 -12.06 10.19 -5.52
CA ASP A 45 -11.96 11.01 -6.73
C ASP A 45 -10.59 10.79 -7.40
N TRP A 46 -10.60 10.29 -8.63
CA TRP A 46 -9.38 10.00 -9.40
C TRP A 46 -8.40 11.17 -9.53
N GLN A 47 -8.91 12.40 -9.58
CA GLN A 47 -8.10 13.60 -9.74
C GLN A 47 -7.60 14.13 -8.40
N LYS A 48 -8.41 14.03 -7.34
CA LYS A 48 -8.15 14.73 -6.07
C LYS A 48 -7.73 13.84 -4.91
N SER A 49 -8.16 12.58 -4.89
CA SER A 49 -7.88 11.68 -3.78
C SER A 49 -6.50 11.05 -3.88
N ASP A 50 -5.97 10.78 -2.69
CA ASP A 50 -4.84 9.90 -2.46
C ASP A 50 -5.31 8.45 -2.25
N VAL A 51 -4.35 7.52 -2.28
CA VAL A 51 -4.55 6.10 -1.99
C VAL A 51 -4.03 5.86 -0.57
N ASP A 52 -4.93 6.08 0.40
CA ASP A 52 -4.67 5.96 1.82
C ASP A 52 -4.57 4.51 2.30
N PHE A 53 -3.44 4.13 2.90
CA PHE A 53 -3.23 2.80 3.45
C PHE A 53 -2.55 2.78 4.82
N LEU A 54 -2.85 1.75 5.61
CA LEU A 54 -2.19 1.45 6.88
C LEU A 54 -1.69 0.01 6.85
N VAL A 55 -0.40 -0.18 7.12
CA VAL A 55 0.16 -1.51 7.38
C VAL A 55 0.32 -1.68 8.89
N VAL A 56 -0.31 -2.71 9.44
CA VAL A 56 -0.14 -3.08 10.85
C VAL A 56 0.89 -4.19 10.94
N THR A 57 1.81 -4.04 11.88
CA THR A 57 2.86 -5.02 12.19
C THR A 57 2.65 -5.64 13.57
N PHE A 58 3.19 -6.84 13.80
CA PHE A 58 3.10 -7.49 15.11
C PHE A 58 4.07 -6.89 16.14
N ASP A 59 5.23 -6.42 15.65
CA ASP A 59 6.34 -5.88 16.42
C ASP A 59 7.01 -4.72 15.67
N LYS A 60 7.95 -4.04 16.36
CA LYS A 60 8.73 -2.94 15.77
C LYS A 60 9.47 -3.38 14.50
N ILE A 61 9.42 -2.52 13.49
CA ILE A 61 10.14 -2.70 12.23
C ILE A 61 11.63 -2.40 12.43
N SER A 62 12.51 -3.29 11.96
CA SER A 62 13.95 -3.08 12.01
C SER A 62 14.41 -2.02 11.00
N ASP A 63 15.55 -1.38 11.25
CA ASP A 63 16.12 -0.40 10.31
C ASP A 63 16.41 -1.01 8.93
N GLU A 64 16.73 -2.30 8.87
CA GLU A 64 16.93 -3.02 7.61
C GLU A 64 15.61 -3.18 6.86
N ALA A 65 14.55 -3.62 7.53
CA ALA A 65 13.23 -3.72 6.92
C ALA A 65 12.71 -2.32 6.48
N ILE A 66 12.98 -1.26 7.24
CA ILE A 66 12.65 0.12 6.82
C ILE A 66 13.36 0.50 5.51
N ARG A 67 14.65 0.17 5.37
CA ARG A 67 15.39 0.40 4.11
C ARG A 67 14.80 -0.40 2.94
N SER A 68 14.45 -1.66 3.19
CA SER A 68 13.81 -2.52 2.18
C SER A 68 12.41 -2.04 1.79
N LEU A 69 11.60 -1.56 2.76
CA LEU A 69 10.30 -0.94 2.50
C LEU A 69 10.46 0.31 1.65
N LYS A 70 11.46 1.16 1.95
CA LYS A 70 11.76 2.34 1.14
C LYS A 70 12.08 1.96 -0.31
N ALA A 71 12.99 1.00 -0.52
CA ALA A 71 13.33 0.52 -1.87
C ALA A 71 12.11 -0.08 -2.60
N MET A 72 11.26 -0.80 -1.86
CA MET A 72 10.00 -1.35 -2.39
C MET A 72 9.05 -0.23 -2.85
N HIS A 73 8.87 0.83 -2.06
CA HIS A 73 8.07 2.00 -2.45
C HIS A 73 8.66 2.76 -3.64
N GLU A 74 9.98 2.90 -3.72
CA GLU A 74 10.66 3.50 -4.88
C GLU A 74 10.38 2.70 -6.17
N ASN A 75 10.38 1.36 -6.09
CA ASN A 75 10.03 0.50 -7.21
C ASN A 75 8.54 0.60 -7.59
N LEU A 76 7.64 0.71 -6.60
CA LEU A 76 6.22 0.96 -6.85
C LEU A 76 6.01 2.30 -7.55
N TRP A 77 6.69 3.34 -7.09
CA TRP A 77 6.64 4.67 -7.70
C TRP A 77 7.03 4.63 -9.18
N GLN A 78 8.12 3.93 -9.51
CA GLN A 78 8.60 3.81 -10.90
C GLN A 78 7.68 2.97 -11.79
N SER A 79 6.98 1.96 -11.23
CA SER A 79 6.19 0.99 -12.00
C SER A 79 4.67 1.19 -11.96
N GLY A 80 4.16 2.03 -11.06
CA GLY A 80 2.73 2.17 -10.75
C GLY A 80 2.06 3.42 -11.33
N GLY A 81 2.75 4.18 -12.18
CA GLY A 81 2.17 5.31 -12.89
C GLY A 81 1.65 6.43 -11.98
N LYS A 82 0.61 7.15 -12.41
CA LYS A 82 0.09 8.32 -11.69
C LYS A 82 -0.51 7.99 -10.32
N LEU A 83 -1.02 6.77 -10.12
CA LEU A 83 -1.61 6.37 -8.84
C LEU A 83 -0.56 6.06 -7.78
N ALA A 84 0.58 5.48 -8.16
CA ALA A 84 1.67 5.28 -7.22
C ALA A 84 2.19 6.62 -6.66
N ALA A 85 2.05 7.69 -7.44
CA ALA A 85 2.38 9.03 -6.99
C ALA A 85 1.45 9.61 -5.91
N LYS A 86 0.32 8.95 -5.68
CA LYS A 86 -0.73 9.32 -4.75
C LYS A 86 -0.80 8.36 -3.56
N LEU A 87 0.15 7.44 -3.41
CA LEU A 87 0.20 6.56 -2.25
C LEU A 87 0.56 7.37 -1.01
N GLU A 88 -0.31 7.29 0.00
CA GLU A 88 -0.07 7.88 1.31
C GLU A 88 -0.38 6.83 2.38
N GLY A 89 0.51 6.66 3.35
CA GLY A 89 0.28 5.66 4.37
C GLY A 89 1.33 5.58 5.45
N SER A 90 1.03 4.72 6.43
CA SER A 90 1.84 4.52 7.63
C SER A 90 2.03 3.03 7.94
N TYR A 91 3.09 2.74 8.68
CA TYR A 91 3.39 1.42 9.22
C TYR A 91 3.38 1.53 10.75
N VAL A 92 2.53 0.76 11.43
CA VAL A 92 2.31 0.85 12.89
C VAL A 92 2.52 -0.46 13.61
#